data_AF-A0A521M797-F1
#
_entry.id   AF-A0A521M797-F1
#
_cell.length_a   1.000
_cell.length_b   1.000
_cell.length_c   1.000
_cell.angle_alpha   90.00
_cell.angle_beta   90.00
_cell.angle_gamma   90.00
#
_symmetry.space_group_name_H-M   'P 1'
#
loop_
_entity.id
_entity.type
_entity.pdbx_description
1 polymer ?
#
loop_
_entity_poly.entity_id
_entity_poly.type
_entity_poly.pdbx_seq_one_letter_code
_entity_poly.pdbx_strand_id
1 'polypeptide(L)'
;MPRPFSLMLLLAAVAAPAFGQDVGGLSSTALSRCAGRVGLDMRQSDAAFGVIALDGMPWVTIERTEESVGTQPISTTVTGTGEYRRRNGTSVPFRFTCVLDAEGQALMFHPTALMRRLGDVLPPSIVVNGMATYAGKTALPHGVELRVQLLDVARSPTGDGTPEVLAEQVVRSGWQVPIPFALRLPKETSFEGRRLAITARLVLAHQALFELREPLPVVGTDFLKPIELVLERAGAPKQ
;
A
#
# COMPACT_ATOMS: atom_id res chain seq x y z
N MET A 1 -13.15 -43.02 54.73
CA MET A 1 -14.03 -42.76 53.57
C MET A 1 -13.74 -41.36 53.02
N PRO A 2 -12.94 -41.20 51.96
CA PRO A 2 -12.74 -39.89 51.32
C PRO A 2 -13.58 -39.76 50.04
N ARG A 3 -14.18 -38.58 49.85
CA ARG A 3 -14.92 -38.17 48.64
C ARG A 3 -13.95 -37.63 47.57
N PRO A 4 -14.13 -37.93 46.28
CA PRO A 4 -13.40 -37.23 45.22
C PRO A 4 -14.11 -35.91 44.85
N PHE A 5 -13.35 -34.82 44.89
CA PHE A 5 -13.74 -33.51 44.35
C PHE A 5 -13.52 -33.53 42.83
N SER A 6 -14.61 -33.39 42.07
CA SER A 6 -14.58 -33.29 40.61
C SER A 6 -14.33 -31.82 40.23
N LEU A 7 -13.15 -31.53 39.66
CA LEU A 7 -12.79 -30.20 39.16
C LEU A 7 -13.17 -30.12 37.68
N MET A 8 -14.27 -29.43 37.37
CA MET A 8 -14.74 -29.19 36.01
C MET A 8 -14.05 -27.92 35.47
N LEU A 9 -13.06 -28.09 34.59
CA LEU A 9 -12.43 -26.97 33.88
C LEU A 9 -13.36 -26.50 32.75
N LEU A 10 -13.92 -25.29 32.87
CA LEU A 10 -14.53 -24.58 31.75
C LEU A 10 -13.42 -23.99 30.86
N LEU A 11 -13.26 -24.56 29.66
CA LEU A 11 -12.51 -23.94 28.57
C LEU A 11 -13.40 -22.89 27.90
N ALA A 12 -13.17 -21.62 28.22
CA ALA A 12 -13.72 -20.51 27.45
C ALA A 12 -12.89 -20.34 26.17
N ALA A 13 -13.40 -20.85 25.04
CA ALA A 13 -12.86 -20.56 23.72
C ALA A 13 -13.22 -19.11 23.35
N VAL A 14 -12.27 -18.19 23.51
CA VAL A 14 -12.37 -16.83 22.97
C VAL A 14 -12.14 -16.94 21.46
N ALA A 15 -13.22 -17.00 20.68
CA ALA A 15 -13.15 -16.80 19.25
C ALA A 15 -12.86 -15.31 18.98
N ALA A 16 -11.60 -14.99 18.65
CA ALA A 16 -11.25 -13.67 18.17
C ALA A 16 -11.87 -13.45 16.76
N PRO A 17 -12.46 -12.28 16.46
CA PRO A 17 -12.96 -11.99 15.13
C PRO A 17 -11.78 -11.88 14.14
N ALA A 18 -11.83 -12.68 13.08
CA ALA A 18 -10.83 -12.73 12.00
C ALA A 18 -11.00 -11.59 10.96
N PHE A 19 -11.29 -10.36 11.41
CA PHE A 19 -11.43 -9.20 10.53
C PHE A 19 -10.30 -8.21 10.80
N GLY A 20 -9.29 -8.27 9.95
CA GLY A 20 -8.11 -7.41 10.01
C GLY A 20 -6.88 -7.96 9.31
N GLN A 21 -6.98 -9.07 8.56
CA GLN A 21 -5.86 -9.53 7.74
C GLN A 21 -5.58 -8.49 6.65
N ASP A 22 -4.31 -8.11 6.54
CA ASP A 22 -3.76 -7.38 5.41
C ASP A 22 -4.17 -8.10 4.12
N VAL A 23 -5.19 -7.60 3.41
CA VAL A 23 -5.49 -8.00 2.03
C VAL A 23 -4.31 -7.62 1.10
N GLY A 24 -3.42 -6.76 1.62
CA GLY A 24 -2.11 -6.52 1.06
C GLY A 24 -1.18 -7.70 1.22
N GLY A 25 -0.92 -8.42 0.13
CA GLY A 25 0.06 -9.50 0.10
C GLY A 25 1.49 -9.03 0.42
N LEU A 26 2.46 -9.89 0.11
CA LEU A 26 3.90 -9.62 0.32
C LEU A 26 4.34 -8.25 -0.25
N SER A 27 3.73 -7.83 -1.35
CA SER A 27 3.90 -6.52 -1.99
C SER A 27 3.70 -5.35 -1.03
N SER A 28 2.53 -5.24 -0.40
CA SER A 28 2.17 -4.08 0.43
C SER A 28 3.10 -3.93 1.62
N THR A 29 3.43 -5.05 2.29
CA THR A 29 4.28 -5.03 3.46
C THR A 29 5.69 -4.57 3.11
N ALA A 30 6.28 -5.11 2.04
CA ALA A 30 7.61 -4.73 1.58
C ALA A 30 7.65 -3.25 1.14
N LEU A 31 6.65 -2.81 0.37
CA LEU A 31 6.53 -1.42 -0.07
C LEU A 31 6.40 -0.45 1.10
N SER A 32 5.62 -0.79 2.12
CA SER A 32 5.50 0.03 3.33
C SER A 32 6.81 0.18 4.08
N ARG A 33 7.65 -0.86 4.12
CA ARG A 33 9.00 -0.77 4.70
C ARG A 33 9.89 0.16 3.88
N CYS A 34 9.85 0.03 2.55
CA CYS A 34 10.60 0.89 1.63
C CYS A 34 10.14 2.36 1.69
N ALA A 35 8.83 2.60 1.66
CA ALA A 35 8.21 3.91 1.84
C ALA A 35 8.56 4.49 3.22
N GLY A 36 8.57 3.62 4.23
CA GLY A 36 9.08 3.84 5.58
C GLY A 36 10.46 4.50 5.58
N ARG A 37 11.42 3.87 4.89
CA ARG A 37 12.81 4.30 4.80
C ARG A 37 12.97 5.62 4.07
N VAL A 38 12.46 5.71 2.83
CA VAL A 38 12.61 6.93 2.02
C VAL A 38 11.94 8.15 2.67
N GLY A 39 10.81 7.96 3.36
CA GLY A 39 10.16 9.06 4.09
C GLY A 39 10.96 9.56 5.31
N LEU A 40 11.91 8.78 5.82
CA LEU A 40 12.90 9.26 6.81
C LEU A 40 14.01 10.05 6.11
N ASP A 41 14.57 9.48 5.03
CA ASP A 41 15.69 10.08 4.28
C ASP A 41 15.31 11.41 3.60
N MET A 42 14.09 11.52 3.06
CA MET A 42 13.58 12.75 2.44
C MET A 42 13.40 13.89 3.44
N ARG A 43 12.93 13.59 4.66
CA ARG A 43 12.75 14.61 5.71
C ARG A 43 14.08 15.23 6.12
N GLN A 44 15.18 14.49 5.98
CA GLN A 44 16.52 14.98 6.28
C GLN A 44 17.14 15.76 5.10
N SER A 45 16.70 15.52 3.87
CA SER A 45 17.37 15.99 2.65
C SER A 45 16.64 17.09 1.87
N ASP A 46 15.29 17.08 1.77
CA ASP A 46 14.56 18.07 0.97
C ASP A 46 13.09 18.25 1.42
N ALA A 47 12.81 19.41 2.06
CA ALA A 47 11.46 19.77 2.51
C ALA A 47 10.48 20.14 1.37
N ALA A 48 10.95 20.27 0.12
CA ALA A 48 10.14 20.69 -1.03
C ALA A 48 9.20 19.59 -1.56
N PHE A 49 9.47 18.33 -1.23
CA PHE A 49 8.60 17.21 -1.60
C PHE A 49 7.51 17.00 -0.56
N GLY A 50 6.25 17.03 -1.01
CA GLY A 50 5.09 16.88 -0.15
C GLY A 50 4.60 15.44 -0.05
N VAL A 51 4.88 14.62 -1.06
CA VAL A 51 4.40 13.23 -1.14
C VAL A 51 5.41 12.36 -1.89
N ILE A 52 5.60 11.14 -1.42
CA ILE A 52 6.17 10.04 -2.20
C ILE A 52 5.14 8.93 -2.35
N ALA A 53 5.03 8.39 -3.56
CA ALA A 53 4.21 7.23 -3.85
C ALA A 53 5.07 6.13 -4.47
N LEU A 54 4.96 4.91 -3.93
CA LEU A 54 5.57 3.71 -4.49
C LEU A 54 4.47 2.86 -5.10
N ASP A 55 4.66 2.47 -6.36
CA ASP A 55 3.77 1.53 -7.00
C ASP A 55 4.09 0.12 -6.56
N GLY A 56 3.04 -0.64 -6.27
CA GLY A 56 3.11 -2.07 -6.03
C GLY A 56 2.83 -2.87 -7.28
N MET A 57 2.11 -3.97 -7.12
CA MET A 57 1.72 -4.82 -8.24
C MET A 57 1.07 -3.99 -9.37
N PRO A 58 1.37 -4.29 -10.65
CA PRO A 58 2.35 -5.26 -11.15
C PRO A 58 3.74 -4.65 -11.40
N TRP A 59 4.01 -3.45 -10.90
CA TRP A 59 5.23 -2.69 -11.17
C TRP A 59 6.36 -2.91 -10.16
N VAL A 60 6.14 -3.79 -9.18
CA VAL A 60 7.12 -4.15 -8.17
C VAL A 60 7.57 -5.60 -8.35
N THR A 61 8.87 -5.82 -8.17
CA THR A 61 9.47 -7.15 -8.09
C THR A 61 10.08 -7.30 -6.70
N ILE A 62 9.80 -8.44 -6.06
CA ILE A 62 10.30 -8.77 -4.72
C ILE A 62 11.06 -10.08 -4.83
N GLU A 63 12.37 -10.01 -4.66
CA GLU A 63 13.28 -11.14 -4.77
C GLU A 63 13.91 -11.41 -3.40
N ARG A 64 13.89 -12.67 -2.97
CA ARG A 64 14.69 -13.09 -1.82
C ARG A 64 16.13 -13.26 -2.28
N THR A 65 17.06 -12.68 -1.54
CA THR A 65 18.50 -12.72 -1.84
C THR A 65 19.25 -13.15 -0.58
N GLU A 66 20.41 -13.78 -0.76
CA GLU A 66 21.35 -14.10 0.32
C GLU A 66 22.62 -13.24 0.12
N GLU A 67 22.43 -11.93 0.08
CA GLU A 67 23.50 -10.95 -0.17
C GLU A 67 23.78 -10.12 1.09
N SER A 68 24.73 -9.17 1.02
CA SER A 68 25.06 -8.26 2.12
C SER A 68 25.26 -6.83 1.62
N VAL A 69 24.73 -5.83 2.34
CA VAL A 69 25.13 -4.41 2.16
C VAL A 69 26.14 -4.08 3.25
N GLY A 70 27.42 -3.94 2.88
CA GLY A 70 28.50 -3.78 3.86
C GLY A 70 28.63 -5.02 4.73
N THR A 71 28.43 -4.89 6.04
CA THR A 71 28.45 -6.01 7.00
C THR A 71 27.06 -6.53 7.36
N GLN A 72 25.99 -5.93 6.84
CA GLN A 72 24.62 -6.30 7.15
C GLN A 72 24.08 -7.29 6.12
N PRO A 73 23.59 -8.47 6.53
CA PRO A 73 22.94 -9.39 5.60
C PRO A 73 21.65 -8.78 5.07
N ILE A 74 21.38 -9.02 3.80
CA ILE A 74 20.15 -8.67 3.08
C ILE A 74 19.40 -9.98 2.84
N SER A 75 18.10 -9.99 3.07
CA SER A 75 17.25 -11.14 2.75
C SER A 75 16.31 -10.88 1.58
N THR A 76 16.05 -9.62 1.23
CA THR A 76 15.07 -9.27 0.20
C THR A 76 15.43 -7.98 -0.53
N THR A 77 15.39 -8.03 -1.85
CA THR A 77 15.50 -6.87 -2.74
C THR A 77 14.13 -6.57 -3.35
N VAL A 78 13.69 -5.33 -3.20
CA VAL A 78 12.44 -4.79 -3.75
C VAL A 78 12.81 -3.77 -4.81
N THR A 79 12.48 -4.05 -6.07
CA THR A 79 12.64 -3.10 -7.17
C THR A 79 11.29 -2.68 -7.71
N GLY A 80 11.17 -1.44 -8.16
CA GLY A 80 9.90 -0.99 -8.72
C GLY A 80 9.94 0.43 -9.23
N THR A 81 8.75 1.02 -9.31
CA THR A 81 8.57 2.39 -9.81
C THR A 81 7.81 3.22 -8.79
N GLY A 82 7.97 4.53 -8.85
CA GLY A 82 7.26 5.45 -7.97
C GLY A 82 7.23 6.85 -8.54
N GLU A 83 6.65 7.76 -7.77
CA GLU A 83 6.67 9.18 -8.09
C GLU A 83 6.87 10.04 -6.83
N TYR A 84 7.59 11.13 -7.03
CA TYR A 84 7.64 12.23 -6.07
C TYR A 84 6.64 13.29 -6.50
N ARG A 85 5.78 13.72 -5.59
CA ARG A 85 4.93 14.89 -5.82
C ARG A 85 5.48 16.09 -5.04
N ARG A 86 5.87 17.10 -5.79
CA ARG A 86 6.29 18.40 -5.25
C ARG A 86 5.08 19.18 -4.76
N ARG A 87 5.31 20.15 -3.87
CA ARG A 87 4.25 21.04 -3.34
C ARG A 87 3.55 21.88 -4.43
N ASN A 88 4.23 22.16 -5.53
CA ASN A 88 3.67 22.85 -6.70
C ASN A 88 2.78 21.93 -7.58
N GLY A 89 2.53 20.70 -7.16
CA GLY A 89 1.73 19.72 -7.89
C GLY A 89 2.47 18.94 -8.97
N THR A 90 3.76 19.23 -9.24
CA THR A 90 4.54 18.48 -10.22
C THR A 90 4.87 17.07 -9.72
N SER A 91 4.54 16.05 -10.51
CA SER A 91 4.98 14.67 -10.30
C SER A 91 6.28 14.36 -11.05
N VAL A 92 7.24 13.74 -10.36
CA VAL A 92 8.53 13.30 -10.91
C VAL A 92 8.63 11.79 -10.74
N PRO A 93 8.47 11.00 -11.82
CA PRO A 93 8.57 9.55 -11.75
C PRO A 93 10.02 9.09 -11.56
N PHE A 94 10.19 7.95 -10.89
CA PHE A 94 11.48 7.30 -10.67
C PHE A 94 11.35 5.77 -10.68
N ARG A 95 12.48 5.08 -10.83
CA ARG A 95 12.64 3.68 -10.41
C ARG A 95 13.29 3.64 -9.05
N PHE A 96 13.08 2.58 -8.31
CA PHE A 96 13.76 2.40 -7.03
C PHE A 96 14.28 0.98 -6.86
N THR A 97 15.33 0.88 -6.05
CA THR A 97 15.78 -0.34 -5.41
C THR A 97 15.75 -0.12 -3.91
N CYS A 98 15.19 -1.06 -3.18
CA CYS A 98 15.08 -1.06 -1.74
C CYS A 98 15.51 -2.43 -1.23
N VAL A 99 16.30 -2.47 -0.16
CA VAL A 99 16.83 -3.72 0.39
C VAL A 99 16.36 -3.87 1.83
N LEU A 100 15.91 -5.08 2.16
CA LEU A 100 15.40 -5.44 3.49
C LEU A 100 16.32 -6.47 4.15
N ASP A 101 16.52 -6.33 5.46
CA ASP A 101 17.16 -7.35 6.30
C ASP A 101 16.22 -8.54 6.60
N ALA A 102 16.74 -9.54 7.30
CA ALA A 102 16.01 -10.74 7.68
C ALA A 102 14.76 -10.47 8.54
N GLU A 103 14.74 -9.35 9.27
CA GLU A 103 13.62 -8.85 10.07
C GLU A 103 12.63 -8.01 9.24
N GLY A 104 12.88 -7.85 7.94
CA GLY A 104 12.08 -7.06 7.01
C GLY A 104 12.20 -5.55 7.19
N GLN A 105 13.23 -5.06 7.89
CA GLN A 105 13.53 -3.63 7.97
C GLN A 105 14.27 -3.17 6.72
N ALA A 106 13.88 -2.01 6.21
CA ALA A 106 14.54 -1.40 5.06
C ALA A 106 15.88 -0.76 5.46
N LEU A 107 16.98 -1.37 5.01
CA LEU A 107 18.34 -0.89 5.26
C LEU A 107 18.73 0.26 4.33
N MET A 108 18.34 0.17 3.06
CA MET A 108 18.64 1.16 2.03
C MET A 108 17.49 1.31 1.04
N PHE A 109 17.34 2.54 0.54
CA PHE A 109 16.43 2.90 -0.54
C PHE A 109 17.17 3.82 -1.52
N HIS A 110 17.21 3.43 -2.79
CA HIS A 110 17.88 4.17 -3.84
C HIS A 110 16.88 4.54 -4.95
N PRO A 111 16.43 5.80 -5.03
CA PRO A 111 15.63 6.29 -6.14
C PRO A 111 16.54 6.69 -7.31
N THR A 112 16.23 6.20 -8.50
CA THR A 112 16.87 6.59 -9.76
C THR A 112 15.88 7.39 -10.61
N ALA A 113 16.19 8.65 -10.85
CA ALA A 113 15.39 9.51 -11.72
C ALA A 113 15.41 9.01 -13.16
N LEU A 114 14.28 9.11 -13.85
CA LEU A 114 14.17 8.68 -15.25
C LEU A 114 14.81 9.68 -16.20
N MET A 115 15.75 9.21 -17.02
CA MET A 115 16.44 10.03 -18.01
C MET A 115 15.74 9.95 -19.37
N ARG A 116 14.60 10.63 -19.52
CA ARG A 116 13.78 10.60 -20.76
C ARG A 116 14.55 10.85 -22.05
N ARG A 117 15.57 11.73 -22.01
CA ARG A 117 16.42 12.04 -23.18
C ARG A 117 17.26 10.86 -23.65
N LEU A 118 17.54 9.90 -22.76
CA LEU A 118 18.26 8.66 -23.05
C LEU A 118 17.30 7.50 -23.38
N GLY A 119 16.02 7.79 -23.62
CA GLY A 119 15.00 6.77 -23.86
C GLY A 119 14.48 6.09 -22.59
N ASP A 120 14.93 6.53 -21.42
CA ASP A 120 14.48 5.95 -20.16
C ASP A 120 13.08 6.45 -19.79
N VAL A 121 12.09 5.58 -19.95
CA VAL A 121 10.67 5.85 -19.68
C VAL A 121 10.05 4.70 -18.90
N LEU A 122 8.99 5.00 -18.13
CA LEU A 122 8.17 3.98 -17.52
C LEU A 122 7.41 3.20 -18.60
N PRO A 123 7.08 1.92 -18.34
CA PRO A 123 6.20 1.17 -19.22
C PRO A 123 4.85 1.90 -19.44
N PRO A 124 4.25 1.78 -20.63
CA PRO A 124 2.93 2.34 -20.90
C PRO A 124 1.88 1.81 -19.91
N SER A 125 1.09 2.72 -19.36
CA SER A 125 0.09 2.40 -18.34
C SER A 125 -1.19 3.18 -18.50
N ILE A 126 -2.29 2.59 -18.02
CA ILE A 126 -3.53 3.29 -17.69
C ILE A 126 -3.36 3.82 -16.27
N VAL A 127 -3.65 5.11 -16.06
CA VAL A 127 -3.50 5.76 -14.75
C VAL A 127 -4.86 6.10 -14.18
N VAL A 128 -5.19 5.50 -13.04
CA VAL A 128 -6.39 5.81 -12.27
C VAL A 128 -6.02 6.80 -11.17
N ASN A 129 -6.36 8.06 -11.41
CA ASN A 129 -6.06 9.15 -10.49
C ASN A 129 -7.14 9.26 -9.42
N GLY A 130 -6.76 9.68 -8.22
CA GLY A 130 -7.73 10.01 -7.20
C GLY A 130 -7.16 10.74 -6.00
N MET A 131 -8.05 10.97 -5.04
CA MET A 131 -7.78 11.69 -3.81
C MET A 131 -8.46 10.97 -2.65
N ALA A 132 -7.74 10.76 -1.56
CA ALA A 132 -8.28 10.24 -0.33
C ALA A 132 -8.39 11.35 0.73
N THR A 133 -9.58 11.45 1.31
CA THR A 133 -9.87 12.26 2.49
C THR A 133 -10.30 11.31 3.62
N TYR A 134 -10.41 11.81 4.85
CA TYR A 134 -11.00 11.05 5.94
C TYR A 134 -11.96 11.92 6.74
N ALA A 135 -12.99 11.30 7.33
CA ALA A 135 -14.08 11.99 8.01
C ALA A 135 -13.71 12.55 9.42
N GLY A 136 -12.43 12.83 9.68
CA GLY A 136 -11.93 13.27 10.98
C GLY A 136 -11.40 14.69 10.97
N LYS A 137 -11.60 15.44 12.08
CA LYS A 137 -11.01 16.78 12.28
C LYS A 137 -9.61 16.74 12.91
N THR A 138 -9.10 15.56 13.25
CA THR A 138 -7.80 15.37 13.92
C THR A 138 -6.71 15.25 12.87
N ALA A 139 -5.58 15.93 13.05
CA ALA A 139 -4.41 15.76 12.17
C ALA A 139 -3.92 14.30 12.17
N LEU A 140 -3.44 13.82 11.02
CA LEU A 140 -2.86 12.48 10.91
C LEU A 140 -1.54 12.39 11.69
N PRO A 141 -1.31 11.31 12.46
CA PRO A 141 -0.02 11.05 13.08
C PRO A 141 1.13 11.03 12.07
N HIS A 142 2.34 11.31 12.56
CA HIS A 142 3.52 11.18 11.73
C HIS A 142 3.74 9.74 11.30
N GLY A 143 4.07 9.58 10.01
CA GLY A 143 4.42 8.29 9.45
C GLY A 143 3.25 7.47 8.93
N VAL A 144 2.02 7.97 9.04
CA VAL A 144 0.85 7.40 8.36
C VAL A 144 1.12 7.30 6.86
N GLU A 145 0.68 6.19 6.28
CA GLU A 145 0.72 5.95 4.85
C GLU A 145 -0.69 5.62 4.35
N LEU A 146 -1.02 6.11 3.16
CA LEU A 146 -2.20 5.69 2.42
C LEU A 146 -1.83 4.47 1.58
N ARG A 147 -2.52 3.35 1.76
CA ARG A 147 -2.46 2.21 0.86
C ARG A 147 -3.74 2.20 0.03
N VAL A 148 -3.61 2.13 -1.29
CA VAL A 148 -4.74 2.06 -2.22
C VAL A 148 -4.54 0.84 -3.11
N GLN A 149 -5.60 0.07 -3.32
CA GLN A 149 -5.57 -1.10 -4.20
C GLN A 149 -6.79 -1.10 -5.12
N LEU A 150 -6.57 -1.48 -6.38
CA LEU A 150 -7.62 -1.83 -7.32
C LEU A 150 -7.67 -3.35 -7.42
N LEU A 151 -8.85 -3.91 -7.19
CA LEU A 151 -9.10 -5.33 -7.10
C LEU A 151 -10.03 -5.79 -8.22
N ASP A 152 -9.82 -7.00 -8.73
CA ASP A 152 -10.87 -7.76 -9.42
C ASP A 152 -11.53 -8.70 -8.39
N VAL A 153 -12.75 -8.35 -7.99
CA VAL A 153 -13.52 -9.10 -6.99
C VAL A 153 -14.30 -10.27 -7.60
N ALA A 154 -14.30 -10.42 -8.93
CA ALA A 154 -14.87 -11.59 -9.58
C ALA A 154 -13.90 -12.76 -9.64
N ARG A 155 -12.59 -12.48 -9.61
CA ARG A 155 -11.53 -13.48 -9.72
C ARG A 155 -10.85 -13.68 -8.37
N SER A 156 -10.69 -14.94 -8.01
CA SER A 156 -9.80 -15.35 -6.91
C SER A 156 -8.74 -16.28 -7.47
N PRO A 157 -7.48 -15.82 -7.62
CA PRO A 157 -6.43 -16.61 -8.26
C PRO A 157 -6.07 -17.87 -7.46
N THR A 158 -6.24 -17.82 -6.14
CA THR A 158 -5.96 -18.92 -5.20
C THR A 158 -7.18 -19.79 -4.91
N GLY A 159 -8.38 -19.38 -5.36
CA GLY A 159 -9.64 -20.09 -5.11
C GLY A 159 -10.17 -19.98 -3.67
N ASP A 160 -9.50 -19.22 -2.80
CA ASP A 160 -9.88 -18.99 -1.40
C ASP A 160 -10.87 -17.81 -1.22
N GLY A 161 -11.28 -17.18 -2.32
CA GLY A 161 -12.15 -16.01 -2.31
C GLY A 161 -11.42 -14.66 -2.17
N THR A 162 -10.09 -14.66 -2.05
CA THR A 162 -9.28 -13.43 -2.04
C THR A 162 -9.31 -12.78 -3.43
N PRO A 163 -9.71 -11.50 -3.55
CA PRO A 163 -9.69 -10.77 -4.81
C PRO A 163 -8.29 -10.66 -5.44
N GLU A 164 -8.22 -10.66 -6.77
CA GLU A 164 -6.97 -10.38 -7.50
C GLU A 164 -6.60 -8.89 -7.37
N VAL A 165 -5.37 -8.58 -6.94
CA VAL A 165 -4.86 -7.20 -6.92
C VAL A 165 -4.34 -6.83 -8.32
N LEU A 166 -5.02 -5.91 -8.99
CA LEU A 166 -4.64 -5.44 -10.33
C LEU A 166 -3.65 -4.28 -10.30
N ALA A 167 -3.78 -3.41 -9.30
CA ALA A 167 -2.87 -2.30 -9.07
C ALA A 167 -2.80 -1.97 -7.58
N GLU A 168 -1.63 -1.55 -7.13
CA GLU A 168 -1.39 -1.11 -5.76
C GLU A 168 -0.53 0.15 -5.73
N GLN A 169 -0.77 1.00 -4.74
CA GLN A 169 0.13 2.09 -4.41
C GLN A 169 0.20 2.32 -2.90
N VAL A 170 1.42 2.58 -2.42
CA VAL A 170 1.69 3.04 -1.05
C VAL A 170 2.17 4.48 -1.11
N VAL A 171 1.42 5.38 -0.48
CA VAL A 171 1.65 6.83 -0.51
C VAL A 171 2.00 7.31 0.89
N ARG A 172 3.12 8.03 1.02
CA ARG A 172 3.46 8.78 2.23
C ARG A 172 3.40 10.27 1.93
N SER A 173 2.47 10.95 2.58
CA SER A 173 2.32 12.39 2.49
C SER A 173 2.82 13.09 3.75
N GLY A 174 3.24 14.35 3.60
CA GLY A 174 3.52 15.27 4.69
C GLY A 174 2.24 15.81 5.35
N TRP A 175 1.32 14.93 5.77
CA TRP A 175 0.19 15.23 6.66
C TRP A 175 -0.95 16.07 6.08
N GLN A 176 -0.96 16.31 4.77
CA GLN A 176 -1.99 17.11 4.11
C GLN A 176 -3.04 16.22 3.46
N VAL A 177 -4.31 16.55 3.73
CA VAL A 177 -5.47 16.04 2.99
C VAL A 177 -6.00 17.11 2.04
N PRO A 178 -6.56 16.73 0.88
CA PRO A 178 -6.65 15.37 0.36
C PRO A 178 -5.29 14.76 0.00
N ILE A 179 -5.11 13.46 0.26
CA ILE A 179 -3.91 12.71 -0.12
C ILE A 179 -4.10 12.19 -1.54
N PRO A 180 -3.31 12.67 -2.52
CA PRO A 180 -3.44 12.19 -3.89
C PRO A 180 -2.87 10.78 -4.04
N PHE A 181 -3.45 10.01 -4.96
CA PHE A 181 -2.93 8.71 -5.42
C PHE A 181 -3.11 8.56 -6.94
N ALA A 182 -2.33 7.66 -7.53
CA ALA A 182 -2.35 7.34 -8.95
C ALA A 182 -2.03 5.84 -9.16
N LEU A 183 -3.07 5.00 -9.23
CA LEU A 183 -2.89 3.57 -9.49
C LEU A 183 -2.55 3.36 -10.97
N ARG A 184 -1.42 2.70 -11.25
CA ARG A 184 -0.99 2.40 -12.61
C ARG A 184 -1.33 0.95 -12.95
N LEU A 185 -2.01 0.75 -14.07
CA LEU A 185 -2.24 -0.58 -14.66
C LEU A 185 -1.45 -0.71 -15.96
N PRO A 186 -1.01 -1.92 -16.37
CA PRO A 186 -0.47 -2.14 -17.70
C PRO A 186 -1.43 -1.65 -18.78
N LYS A 187 -0.91 -1.01 -19.84
CA LYS A 187 -1.75 -0.45 -20.92
C LYS A 187 -2.70 -1.48 -21.55
N GLU A 188 -2.28 -2.73 -21.61
CA GLU A 188 -3.05 -3.83 -22.22
C GLU A 188 -4.02 -4.52 -21.25
N THR A 189 -4.28 -3.92 -20.09
CA THR A 189 -5.25 -4.45 -19.13
C THR A 189 -6.66 -4.36 -19.71
N SER A 190 -7.30 -5.53 -19.93
CA SER A 190 -8.72 -5.59 -20.28
C SER A 190 -9.60 -5.56 -19.02
N PHE A 191 -10.66 -4.76 -19.08
CA PHE A 191 -11.68 -4.64 -18.04
C PHE A 191 -12.97 -5.42 -18.36
N GLU A 192 -13.05 -6.03 -19.54
CA GLU A 192 -14.23 -6.75 -19.98
C GLU A 192 -14.52 -7.96 -19.06
N GLY A 193 -15.76 -8.04 -18.56
CA GLY A 193 -16.20 -9.12 -17.66
C GLY A 193 -15.60 -9.10 -16.25
N ARG A 194 -14.77 -8.11 -15.91
CA ARG A 194 -14.22 -7.94 -14.56
C ARG A 194 -15.20 -7.20 -13.65
N ARG A 195 -15.20 -7.52 -12.36
CA ARG A 195 -15.89 -6.72 -11.34
C ARG A 195 -14.82 -6.02 -10.53
N LEU A 196 -14.69 -4.71 -10.72
CA LEU A 196 -13.59 -3.96 -10.14
C LEU A 196 -14.04 -3.24 -8.88
N ALA A 197 -13.15 -3.19 -7.88
CA ALA A 197 -13.36 -2.40 -6.69
C ALA A 197 -12.07 -1.75 -6.20
N ILE A 198 -12.17 -0.54 -5.67
CA ILE A 198 -11.07 0.15 -5.00
C ILE A 198 -11.19 -0.03 -3.50
N THR A 199 -10.09 -0.40 -2.86
CA THR A 199 -9.94 -0.34 -1.41
C THR A 199 -8.89 0.71 -1.06
N ALA A 200 -9.05 1.35 0.09
CA ALA A 200 -8.08 2.32 0.58
C ALA A 200 -8.08 2.35 2.11
N ARG A 201 -6.89 2.58 2.67
CA ARG A 201 -6.67 2.63 4.12
C ARG A 201 -5.50 3.52 4.48
N LEU A 202 -5.64 4.24 5.59
CA LEU A 202 -4.55 4.94 6.25
C LEU A 202 -3.98 4.05 7.34
N VAL A 203 -2.72 3.68 7.20
CA VAL A 203 -2.04 2.71 8.06
C VAL A 203 -0.93 3.40 8.84
N LEU A 204 -0.79 3.04 10.11
CA LEU A 204 0.35 3.42 10.96
C LEU A 204 0.87 2.18 11.65
N ALA A 205 2.16 1.87 11.47
CA ALA A 205 2.80 0.70 12.10
C ALA A 205 1.98 -0.60 11.91
N HIS A 206 1.47 -0.83 10.70
CA HIS A 206 0.62 -1.97 10.30
C HIS A 206 -0.81 -1.97 10.86
N GLN A 207 -1.21 -0.94 11.59
CA GLN A 207 -2.58 -0.78 12.07
C GLN A 207 -3.35 0.19 11.16
N ALA A 208 -4.50 -0.24 10.63
CA ALA A 208 -5.42 0.65 9.94
C ALA A 208 -6.04 1.64 10.95
N LEU A 209 -5.86 2.94 10.69
CA LEU A 209 -6.49 4.01 11.45
C LEU A 209 -7.81 4.44 10.79
N PHE A 210 -7.79 4.50 9.46
CA PHE A 210 -8.95 4.80 8.64
C PHE A 210 -9.00 3.86 7.43
N GLU A 211 -10.19 3.56 6.95
CA GLU A 211 -10.41 2.71 5.79
C GLU A 211 -11.70 3.07 5.06
N LEU A 212 -11.83 2.65 3.81
CA LEU A 212 -13.13 2.67 3.14
C LEU A 212 -14.06 1.71 3.86
N ARG A 213 -15.25 2.19 4.23
CA ARG A 213 -16.28 1.39 4.90
C ARG A 213 -16.63 0.12 4.12
N GLU A 214 -16.71 0.27 2.79
CA GLU A 214 -16.88 -0.82 1.84
C GLU A 214 -15.98 -0.56 0.61
N PRO A 215 -15.49 -1.61 -0.07
CA PRO A 215 -14.77 -1.44 -1.34
C PRO A 215 -15.63 -0.65 -2.32
N LEU A 216 -15.07 0.40 -2.92
CA LEU A 216 -15.78 1.26 -3.87
C LEU A 216 -15.87 0.53 -5.22
N PRO A 217 -17.06 0.09 -5.68
CA PRO A 217 -17.19 -0.52 -7.00
C PRO A 217 -16.88 0.52 -8.08
N VAL A 218 -16.12 0.13 -9.10
CA VAL A 218 -15.73 1.00 -10.21
C VAL A 218 -15.85 0.26 -11.54
N VAL A 219 -16.03 1.01 -12.63
CA VAL A 219 -15.98 0.49 -13.99
C VAL A 219 -14.91 1.23 -14.81
N GLY A 220 -14.51 0.68 -15.95
CA GLY A 220 -13.42 1.24 -16.76
C GLY A 220 -13.62 2.72 -17.14
N THR A 221 -14.86 3.17 -17.34
CA THR A 221 -15.17 4.57 -17.64
C THR A 221 -14.96 5.52 -16.45
N ASP A 222 -14.97 5.02 -15.22
CA ASP A 222 -14.68 5.85 -14.03
C ASP A 222 -13.21 6.30 -14.01
N PHE A 223 -12.32 5.60 -14.71
CA PHE A 223 -10.89 5.92 -14.75
C PHE A 223 -10.57 7.18 -15.57
N LEU A 224 -11.55 7.74 -16.28
CA LEU A 224 -11.42 8.99 -17.03
C LEU A 224 -11.52 10.24 -16.14
N LYS A 225 -12.01 10.09 -14.90
CA LYS A 225 -12.16 11.18 -13.92
C LYS A 225 -11.38 10.85 -12.64
N PRO A 226 -10.94 11.86 -11.87
CA PRO A 226 -10.38 11.61 -10.54
C PRO A 226 -11.40 10.92 -9.62
N ILE A 227 -10.94 9.89 -8.91
CA ILE A 227 -11.74 9.16 -7.94
C ILE A 227 -11.60 9.82 -6.57
N GLU A 228 -12.73 10.13 -5.94
CA GLU A 228 -12.75 10.69 -4.59
C GLU A 228 -13.07 9.58 -3.59
N LEU A 229 -12.19 9.42 -2.59
CA LEU A 229 -12.34 8.45 -1.52
C LEU A 229 -12.52 9.18 -0.19
N VAL A 230 -13.50 8.76 0.61
CA VAL A 230 -13.72 9.24 1.97
C VAL A 230 -13.55 8.07 2.93
N LEU A 231 -12.49 8.13 3.72
CA LEU A 231 -12.14 7.08 4.68
C LEU A 231 -12.81 7.35 6.03
N GLU A 232 -13.33 6.29 6.64
CA GLU A 232 -13.92 6.30 7.97
C GLU A 232 -12.94 5.71 8.98
N ARG A 233 -13.17 5.94 10.28
CA ARG A 233 -12.33 5.35 11.32
C ARG A 233 -12.46 3.82 11.27
N ALA A 234 -11.33 3.12 11.22
CA ALA A 234 -11.33 1.67 11.20
C ALA A 234 -12.04 1.09 12.44
N GLY A 235 -12.86 0.06 12.24
CA GLY A 235 -13.64 -0.58 13.30
C GLY A 235 -14.84 0.20 13.82
N ALA A 236 -15.26 1.29 13.16
CA ALA A 236 -16.53 1.95 13.48
C ALA A 236 -17.72 1.03 13.15
N PRO A 237 -18.79 1.01 13.98
CA PRO A 237 -19.97 0.19 13.72
C PRO A 237 -20.65 0.62 12.42
N LYS A 238 -21.02 -0.36 11.58
CA LYS A 238 -21.82 -0.15 10.37
C LYS A 238 -23.20 0.36 10.79
N GLN A 239 -23.52 1.63 10.51
CA GLN A 239 -24.86 2.21 10.70
C GLN A 239 -25.83 1.75 9.62
#